data_AF-A0A285T8Q4-F1
#
_entry.id   AF-A0A285T8Q4-F1
#
_cell.length_a   1.000
_cell.length_b   1.000
_cell.length_c   1.000
_cell.angle_alpha   90.00
_cell.angle_beta   90.00
_cell.angle_gamma   90.00
#
_symmetry.space_group_name_H-M   'P 1'
#
loop_
_entity.id
_entity.type
_entity.pdbx_description
1 polymer ?
#
loop_
_entity_poly.entity_id
_entity_poly.type
_entity_poly.pdbx_seq_one_letter_code
_entity_poly.pdbx_strand_id
1 'polypeptide(L)'
;MGKMYFTLVGCNHYFGTEFLEKGMKLTLKKEPKNEYDSEAIMVKAKAIGKIGYVGNSPYTIQGDTMSAGRLYDKIGKKAKAKIVYVLPNGAVCKIVKEKKENTDETIDNEEE
;
A
#
# COMPACT_ATOMS: atom_id res chain seq x y z
N MET A 1 -1.65 -2.75 21.00
CA MET A 1 -1.85 -3.07 19.56
C MET A 1 -0.86 -2.25 18.75
N GLY A 2 0.16 -2.86 18.17
CA GLY A 2 1.25 -2.14 17.48
C GLY A 2 0.72 -1.38 16.27
N LYS A 3 1.03 -0.09 16.18
CA LYS A 3 0.67 0.72 15.01
C LYS A 3 1.52 0.23 13.83
N MET A 4 0.89 -0.35 12.81
CA MET A 4 1.60 -0.81 11.60
C MET A 4 1.64 0.33 10.58
N TYR A 5 2.84 0.86 10.37
CA TYR A 5 3.11 1.88 9.37
C TYR A 5 4.02 1.34 8.29
N PHE A 6 3.94 1.89 7.09
CA PHE A 6 4.83 1.60 5.97
C PHE A 6 5.07 2.86 5.14
N THR A 7 6.15 2.88 4.38
CA THR A 7 6.40 3.94 3.39
C THR A 7 5.94 3.50 2.02
N LEU A 8 5.09 4.30 1.38
CA LEU A 8 4.77 4.24 -0.03
C LEU A 8 5.91 4.87 -0.83
N VAL A 9 6.43 4.14 -1.80
CA VAL A 9 7.57 4.54 -2.64
C VAL A 9 7.27 4.27 -4.12
N GLY A 10 8.10 4.86 -4.99
CA GLY A 10 8.02 4.64 -6.44
C GLY A 10 6.89 5.41 -7.13
N CYS A 11 6.28 6.40 -6.46
CA CYS A 11 5.18 7.19 -7.02
C CYS A 11 5.55 7.96 -8.29
N ASN A 12 6.81 8.38 -8.42
CA ASN A 12 7.32 9.11 -9.59
C ASN A 12 7.36 8.26 -10.87
N HIS A 13 7.28 6.93 -10.77
CA HIS A 13 7.14 6.04 -11.93
C HIS A 13 5.68 5.91 -12.42
N TYR A 14 4.73 6.56 -11.73
CA TYR A 14 3.30 6.51 -12.04
C TYR A 14 2.76 7.93 -12.19
N PHE A 15 2.04 8.43 -11.18
CA PHE A 15 1.31 9.69 -11.22
C PHE A 15 1.95 10.78 -10.33
N GLY A 16 3.18 10.57 -9.86
CA GLY A 16 3.85 11.47 -8.94
C GLY A 16 3.22 11.47 -7.53
N THR A 17 3.46 12.54 -6.77
CA THR A 17 2.94 12.67 -5.39
C THR A 17 1.89 13.77 -5.24
N GLU A 18 1.58 14.52 -6.30
CA GLU A 18 0.71 15.71 -6.26
C GLU A 18 -0.73 15.40 -5.83
N PHE A 19 -1.23 14.20 -6.17
CA PHE A 19 -2.58 13.75 -5.78
C PHE A 19 -2.62 13.07 -4.41
N LEU A 20 -1.47 12.87 -3.74
CA LEU A 20 -1.42 12.19 -2.45
C LEU A 20 -1.86 13.15 -1.35
N GLU A 21 -3.00 12.84 -0.72
CA GLU A 21 -3.53 13.66 0.36
C GLU A 21 -3.58 12.89 1.68
N LYS A 22 -3.35 13.62 2.78
CA LYS A 22 -3.50 13.06 4.12
C LYS A 22 -4.92 12.55 4.30
N GLY A 23 -5.01 11.27 4.66
CA GLY A 23 -6.26 10.61 4.91
C GLY A 23 -6.88 9.87 3.73
N MET A 24 -6.25 9.94 2.56
CA MET A 24 -6.64 9.12 1.40
C MET A 24 -6.54 7.62 1.74
N LYS A 25 -7.54 6.86 1.29
CA LYS A 25 -7.59 5.40 1.48
C LYS A 25 -6.86 4.70 0.35
N LEU A 26 -6.04 3.73 0.71
CA LEU A 26 -5.23 2.94 -0.20
C LEU A 26 -5.52 1.45 -0.02
N THR A 27 -5.32 0.68 -1.08
CA THR A 27 -5.43 -0.78 -1.09
C THR A 27 -4.07 -1.38 -1.39
N LEU A 28 -3.64 -2.31 -0.54
CA LEU A 28 -2.41 -3.09 -0.71
C LEU A 28 -2.78 -4.44 -1.31
N LYS A 29 -1.97 -4.93 -2.26
CA LYS A 29 -2.09 -6.27 -2.83
C LYS A 29 -0.71 -6.92 -2.91
N LYS A 30 -0.56 -8.12 -2.34
CA LYS A 30 0.66 -8.92 -2.48
C LYS A 30 0.87 -9.33 -3.94
N GLU A 31 2.11 -9.28 -4.39
CA GLU A 31 2.52 -9.59 -5.77
C GLU A 31 3.64 -10.65 -5.79
N PRO A 32 3.35 -11.91 -5.39
CA PRO A 32 4.38 -12.95 -5.26
C PRO A 32 5.05 -13.38 -6.57
N LYS A 33 4.46 -13.01 -7.72
CA LYS A 33 4.99 -13.29 -9.06
C LYS A 33 5.69 -12.08 -9.67
N ASN A 34 6.09 -11.11 -8.85
CA ASN A 34 6.84 -9.95 -9.32
C ASN A 34 8.28 -10.36 -9.70
N GLU A 35 8.77 -9.84 -10.82
CA GLU A 35 10.03 -10.27 -11.45
C GLU A 35 11.29 -9.94 -10.62
N TYR A 36 11.18 -8.98 -9.70
CA TYR A 36 12.32 -8.46 -8.94
C TYR A 36 12.32 -8.88 -7.46
N ASP A 37 11.14 -9.09 -6.89
CA ASP A 37 10.94 -9.26 -5.44
C ASP A 37 9.64 -10.03 -5.19
N SER A 38 9.73 -11.25 -4.69
CA SER A 38 8.58 -12.11 -4.35
C SER A 38 7.78 -11.60 -3.15
N GLU A 39 8.33 -10.66 -2.38
CA GLU A 39 7.68 -10.01 -1.25
C GLU A 39 7.10 -8.65 -1.62
N ALA A 40 7.07 -8.30 -2.92
CA ALA A 40 6.51 -7.06 -3.39
C ALA A 40 5.04 -6.90 -2.97
N ILE A 41 4.72 -5.72 -2.44
CA ILE A 41 3.36 -5.32 -2.07
C ILE A 41 3.01 -4.08 -2.88
N MET A 42 2.13 -4.26 -3.87
CA MET A 42 1.60 -3.18 -4.69
C MET A 42 0.66 -2.30 -3.87
N VAL A 43 0.74 -0.99 -4.07
CA VAL A 43 -0.17 0.00 -3.48
C VAL A 43 -1.03 0.62 -4.57
N LYS A 44 -2.34 0.62 -4.34
CA LYS A 44 -3.35 1.20 -5.23
C LYS A 44 -4.18 2.28 -4.56
N ALA A 45 -4.52 3.32 -5.30
CA ALA A 45 -5.55 4.29 -4.94
C ALA A 45 -6.86 4.00 -5.70
N LYS A 46 -8.00 4.26 -5.05
CA LYS A 46 -9.31 4.12 -5.71
C LYS A 46 -9.37 5.08 -6.90
N ALA A 47 -9.96 4.64 -8.02
CA ALA A 47 -10.06 5.35 -9.30
C ALA A 47 -8.75 5.61 -10.07
N ILE A 48 -7.59 5.66 -9.42
CA ILE A 48 -6.29 5.90 -10.09
C ILE A 48 -5.59 4.58 -10.46
N GLY A 49 -5.78 3.54 -9.65
CA GLY A 49 -5.09 2.26 -9.85
C GLY A 49 -3.75 2.21 -9.12
N LYS A 50 -2.72 1.64 -9.74
CA LYS A 50 -1.40 1.41 -9.13
C LYS A 50 -0.64 2.74 -9.01
N ILE A 51 -0.18 3.05 -7.81
CA ILE A 51 0.51 4.30 -7.50
C ILE A 51 1.93 4.11 -6.96
N GLY A 52 2.34 2.86 -6.72
CA GLY A 52 3.65 2.54 -6.17
C GLY A 52 3.67 1.22 -5.42
N TYR A 53 4.68 1.07 -4.58
CA TYR A 53 4.95 -0.13 -3.80
C TYR A 53 5.27 0.22 -2.34
N VAL A 54 5.22 -0.79 -1.48
CA VAL A 54 5.75 -0.68 -0.11
C VAL A 54 7.28 -0.69 -0.15
N GLY A 55 7.92 0.25 0.55
CA GLY A 55 9.37 0.30 0.65
C GLY A 55 9.95 -0.94 1.34
N ASN A 56 10.92 -1.60 0.72
CA ASN A 56 11.57 -2.80 1.27
C ASN A 56 12.98 -2.54 1.82
N SER A 57 13.63 -1.44 1.42
CA SER A 57 15.03 -1.15 1.71
C SER A 57 15.18 -0.05 2.76
N PRO A 58 16.22 -0.09 3.62
CA PRO A 58 16.48 0.97 4.60
C PRO A 58 16.60 2.38 3.99
N TYR A 59 17.00 2.49 2.72
CA TYR A 59 17.08 3.77 2.03
C TYR A 59 15.72 4.35 1.63
N THR A 60 14.69 3.50 1.52
CA THR A 60 13.37 3.89 1.04
C THR A 60 12.33 3.95 2.17
N ILE A 61 12.58 3.21 3.25
CA ILE A 61 11.82 3.25 4.50
C ILE A 61 12.10 4.56 5.23
N GLN A 62 11.07 5.13 5.85
CA GLN A 62 11.16 6.43 6.53
C GLN A 62 10.78 6.27 8.00
N GLY A 63 11.68 6.66 8.91
CA GLY A 63 11.50 6.48 10.35
C GLY A 63 11.22 5.01 10.75
N ASP A 64 10.34 4.81 11.73
CA ASP A 64 9.99 3.48 12.27
C ASP A 64 8.93 2.73 11.44
N THR A 65 8.95 2.90 10.11
CA THR A 65 8.05 2.20 9.21
C THR A 65 8.52 0.76 8.95
N MET A 66 7.58 -0.12 8.63
CA MET A 66 7.87 -1.52 8.32
C MET A 66 8.34 -1.67 6.87
N SER A 67 9.29 -2.57 6.64
CA SER A 67 9.66 -3.03 5.31
C SER A 67 8.54 -3.86 4.67
N ALA A 68 8.58 -3.98 3.35
CA ALA A 68 7.67 -4.84 2.59
C ALA A 68 7.68 -6.28 3.13
N GLY A 69 8.85 -6.92 3.30
CA GLY A 69 8.92 -8.29 3.84
C GLY A 69 8.27 -8.44 5.22
N ARG A 70 8.60 -7.56 6.17
CA ARG A 70 7.97 -7.60 7.50
C ARG A 70 6.47 -7.33 7.47
N LEU A 71 6.03 -6.47 6.55
CA LEU A 71 4.61 -6.20 6.37
C LEU A 71 3.91 -7.38 5.72
N TYR A 72 4.57 -8.05 4.77
CA TYR A 72 4.09 -9.21 4.05
C TYR A 72 3.68 -10.31 5.02
N ASP A 73 4.50 -10.62 6.02
CA ASP A 73 4.18 -11.63 7.03
C ASP A 73 2.96 -11.27 7.90
N LYS A 74 2.65 -9.97 8.05
CA LYS A 74 1.58 -9.50 8.95
C LYS A 74 0.25 -9.26 8.26
N ILE A 75 0.23 -9.10 6.94
CA ILE A 75 -0.99 -8.82 6.18
C ILE A 75 -1.45 -10.03 5.35
N GLY A 76 -2.74 -10.09 5.05
CA GLY A 76 -3.31 -11.07 4.11
C GLY A 76 -2.96 -10.77 2.65
N LYS A 77 -3.67 -11.40 1.70
CA LYS A 77 -3.50 -11.15 0.26
C LYS A 77 -3.78 -9.69 -0.14
N LYS A 78 -4.73 -9.06 0.57
CA LYS A 78 -5.11 -7.65 0.44
C LYS A 78 -5.16 -7.00 1.82
N ALA A 79 -4.90 -5.71 1.90
CA ALA A 79 -5.10 -4.91 3.10
C ALA A 79 -5.50 -3.48 2.75
N LYS A 80 -6.18 -2.79 3.65
CA LYS A 80 -6.50 -1.36 3.51
C LYS A 80 -5.51 -0.52 4.32
N ALA A 81 -5.20 0.66 3.81
CA ALA A 81 -4.35 1.63 4.48
C ALA A 81 -4.88 3.05 4.32
N LYS A 82 -4.32 3.97 5.11
CA LYS A 82 -4.62 5.40 5.07
C LYS A 82 -3.33 6.20 5.10
N ILE A 83 -3.21 7.21 4.25
CA ILE A 83 -2.07 8.13 4.26
C ILE A 83 -2.12 8.95 5.56
N VAL A 84 -1.01 8.99 6.29
CA VAL A 84 -0.87 9.79 7.52
C VAL A 84 0.03 11.00 7.33
N TYR A 85 1.00 10.90 6.42
CA TYR A 85 1.94 11.97 6.09
C TYR A 85 2.36 11.86 4.61
N VAL A 86 2.46 12.99 3.92
CA VAL A 86 2.89 13.05 2.51
C VAL A 86 4.35 13.50 2.48
N LEU A 87 5.14 12.86 1.64
CA LEU A 87 6.57 13.14 1.46
C LEU A 87 6.81 13.60 0.02
N PRO A 88 7.93 14.30 -0.28
CA PRO A 88 8.23 14.73 -1.64
C PRO A 88 8.27 13.60 -2.68
N ASN A 89 8.62 12.38 -2.28
CA ASN A 89 8.76 11.22 -3.18
C ASN A 89 7.88 10.03 -2.77
N GLY A 90 6.86 10.25 -1.93
CA GLY A 90 5.99 9.16 -1.47
C GLY A 90 5.08 9.57 -0.32
N ALA A 91 4.77 8.61 0.56
CA ALA A 91 3.95 8.89 1.74
C ALA A 91 4.22 7.89 2.86
N VAL A 92 4.00 8.32 4.10
CA VAL A 92 3.87 7.40 5.25
C VAL A 92 2.41 7.01 5.39
N CYS A 93 2.17 5.72 5.44
CA CYS A 93 0.85 5.12 5.45
C CYS A 93 0.66 4.25 6.68
N LYS A 94 -0.57 4.22 7.19
CA LYS A 94 -0.97 3.37 8.32
C LYS A 94 -1.90 2.27 7.81
N ILE A 95 -1.64 1.02 8.19
CA ILE A 95 -2.58 -0.08 7.94
C ILE A 95 -3.82 0.12 8.79
N VAL A 96 -4.99 0.03 8.17
CA VAL A 96 -6.27 0.04 8.87
C VAL A 96 -6.79 -1.39 8.92
N LYS A 97 -7.09 -1.88 10.13
CA LYS A 97 -7.83 -3.14 10.25
C LYS A 97 -9.25 -2.88 9.78
N GLU A 98 -9.71 -3.62 8.79
CA GLU A 98 -11.14 -3.72 8.53
C GLU A 98 -11.76 -4.35 9.77
N LYS A 99 -12.62 -3.59 10.46
CA LYS A 99 -13.69 -4.23 11.22
C LYS A 99 -14.50 -4.98 10.15
N LYS A 100 -14.76 -6.27 10.37
CA LYS A 100 -15.73 -7.00 9.53
C LYS A 100 -17.09 -6.32 9.74
N GLU A 101 -17.40 -5.33 8.94
CA GLU A 101 -18.78 -4.97 8.67
C GLU A 101 -19.17 -5.84 7.48
N ASN A 102 -20.09 -6.78 7.72
CA ASN A 102 -20.73 -7.56 6.67
C ASN A 102 -21.38 -6.56 5.71
N THR A 103 -20.80 -6.37 4.54
CA THR A 103 -21.55 -5.88 3.39
C THR A 103 -20.94 -6.52 2.16
N ASP A 104 -21.73 -7.39 1.54
CA ASP A 104 -21.59 -7.92 0.19
C ASP A 104 -21.00 -6.86 -0.74
N GLU A 105 -19.79 -7.07 -1.24
CA GLU A 105 -19.31 -6.38 -2.43
C GLU A 105 -19.38 -7.38 -3.60
N THR A 106 -20.38 -7.10 -4.43
CA THR A 106 -20.67 -7.65 -5.74
C THR A 106 -19.44 -7.90 -6.60
N ILE A 107 -19.57 -8.99 -7.34
CA ILE A 107 -18.68 -9.51 -8.36
C ILE A 107 -18.44 -8.46 -9.46
N ASP A 108 -17.21 -7.98 -9.60
CA ASP A 108 -16.73 -7.45 -10.87
C ASP A 108 -16.20 -8.64 -11.69
N ASN A 109 -17.09 -9.22 -12.50
CA ASN A 109 -16.72 -10.01 -13.66
C ASN A 109 -16.24 -9.02 -14.72
N GLU A 110 -14.97 -9.06 -15.08
CA GLU A 110 -14.55 -8.66 -16.42
C GLU A 110 -14.04 -9.92 -17.12
N GLU A 111 -14.82 -10.29 -18.13
CA GLU A 111 -14.61 -11.35 -19.10
C GLU A 111 -13.36 -11.05 -19.96
N GLU A 112 -12.61 -12.10 -20.27
CA GLU A 112 -11.96 -12.26 -21.58
C GLU A 112 -12.10 -13.74 -22.00
#